data_AF-A0AAW1RP21-F1
#
_entry.id   AF-A0AAW1RP21-F1
#
_cell.length_a   1.000
_cell.length_b   1.000
_cell.length_c   1.000
_cell.angle_alpha   90.00
_cell.angle_beta   90.00
_cell.angle_gamma   90.00
#
_symmetry.space_group_name_H-M   'P 1'
#
loop_
_entity.id
_entity.type
_entity.pdbx_description
1 polymer ?
#
loop_
_entity_poly.entity_id
_entity_poly.type
_entity_poly.pdbx_seq_one_letter_code
_entity_poly.pdbx_strand_id
1 'polypeptide(L)'
;MLLATQPHTYAQRPETCALRCSAQPRQCSIRTSCAAASSSSEGMGKATLRQAAAAALLAVAAVSFQPVEARAAATPPQTQASTQSEEVTPVWFGNGCFWGRQKDFVDTEKSLGRKGENVSAVVGYAGGPKQAKRVCYYTGLPGSIYEDLGHAEVVQVDLKGDSENSEDQMRRFATTYFGQFKKTPKGMQRSDPQDAGPAYRNVVGVPGGIHGPLFKVLEAQNVHNMQLIEGQGNTYQRGRPSEDDKVNVVYIMDSDKMSFNLAESYHQFHNGIGKPFPSDYTRGQKQIAKKTGRIHSTGCPDLPF
;
A
#
# COMPACT_ATOMS: atom_id res chain seq x y z
N MET A 1 -7.69 -33.78 42.77
CA MET A 1 -6.57 -34.21 41.89
C MET A 1 -5.76 -32.97 41.55
N LEU A 2 -4.61 -32.82 42.20
CA LEU A 2 -3.66 -31.72 41.98
C LEU A 2 -2.91 -31.97 40.67
N LEU A 3 -2.92 -31.00 39.76
CA LEU A 3 -1.99 -30.98 38.63
C LEU A 3 -1.09 -29.76 38.76
N ALA A 4 0.19 -30.07 38.95
CA ALA A 4 1.29 -29.14 39.14
C ALA A 4 1.64 -28.42 37.83
N THR A 5 1.83 -27.11 37.93
CA THR A 5 2.39 -26.26 36.89
C THR A 5 3.92 -26.38 36.89
N GLN A 6 4.51 -26.73 35.74
CA GLN A 6 5.96 -26.63 35.53
C GLN A 6 6.35 -25.20 35.13
N PRO A 7 7.49 -24.66 35.63
CA PRO A 7 8.00 -23.36 35.19
C PRO A 7 8.85 -23.50 33.91
N HIS A 8 8.56 -22.65 32.92
CA HIS A 8 9.41 -22.47 31.75
C HIS A 8 10.68 -21.70 32.12
N THR A 9 11.83 -22.27 31.76
CA THR A 9 13.16 -21.66 31.87
C THR A 9 13.34 -20.58 30.82
N TYR A 10 13.58 -19.35 31.27
CA TYR A 10 13.95 -18.21 30.42
C TYR A 10 15.42 -18.32 30.02
N ALA A 11 15.70 -18.35 28.72
CA ALA A 11 17.06 -18.25 28.19
C ALA A 11 17.61 -16.83 28.44
N GLN A 12 18.70 -16.74 29.20
CA GLN A 12 19.43 -15.51 29.46
C GLN A 12 20.08 -15.00 28.17
N ARG A 13 19.80 -13.74 27.81
CA ARG A 13 20.51 -13.04 26.74
C ARG A 13 21.86 -12.51 27.26
N PRO A 14 22.90 -12.48 26.42
CA PRO A 14 24.22 -11.97 26.82
C PRO A 14 24.17 -10.46 27.09
N GLU A 15 24.81 -10.09 28.20
CA GLU A 15 24.98 -8.74 28.70
C GLU A 15 25.64 -7.85 27.64
N THR A 16 24.98 -6.73 27.31
CA THR A 16 25.59 -5.68 26.52
C THR A 16 26.45 -4.80 27.41
N CYS A 17 27.65 -4.52 26.91
CA CYS A 17 28.71 -3.75 27.54
C CYS A 17 28.21 -2.35 27.97
N ALA A 18 28.01 -2.17 29.27
CA ALA A 18 27.68 -0.87 29.85
C ALA A 18 28.95 -0.02 29.97
N LEU A 19 29.03 1.04 29.16
CA LEU A 19 29.97 2.15 29.36
C LEU A 19 29.62 2.88 30.66
N ARG A 20 30.38 2.61 31.72
CA ARG A 20 30.44 3.47 32.92
C ARG A 20 31.33 4.67 32.62
N CYS A 21 30.75 5.86 32.58
CA CYS A 21 31.50 7.11 32.71
C CYS A 21 31.71 7.40 34.21
N SER A 22 32.95 7.42 34.67
CA SER A 22 33.34 7.97 35.97
C SER A 22 34.06 9.30 35.79
N ALA A 23 33.72 10.24 36.66
CA ALA A 23 34.24 11.61 36.72
C ALA A 23 35.72 11.66 37.13
N GLN A 24 36.57 12.29 36.31
CA GLN A 24 37.44 13.44 36.64
C GLN A 24 38.66 13.55 35.70
N PRO A 25 39.20 14.78 35.52
CA PRO A 25 40.05 15.12 34.39
C PRO A 25 41.54 15.05 34.76
N ARG A 26 42.36 14.47 33.88
CA ARG A 26 43.73 14.91 33.54
C ARG A 26 44.35 13.95 32.54
N GLN A 27 44.75 14.54 31.40
CA GLN A 27 45.86 14.13 30.54
C GLN A 27 45.91 12.66 30.10
N CYS A 28 45.56 12.39 28.83
CA CYS A 28 46.34 11.41 28.08
C CYS A 28 46.40 11.77 26.60
N SER A 29 47.62 11.66 26.08
CA SER A 29 48.14 12.20 24.83
C SER A 29 47.65 11.47 23.58
N ILE A 30 47.67 12.22 22.48
CA ILE A 30 47.55 11.82 21.08
C ILE A 30 48.55 10.70 20.76
N ARG A 31 48.07 9.65 20.08
CA ARG A 31 48.88 8.83 19.17
C ARG A 31 48.12 8.56 17.87
N THR A 32 48.70 9.12 16.81
CA THR A 32 48.54 8.84 15.40
C THR A 32 48.95 7.40 15.08
N SER A 33 48.25 6.71 14.17
CA SER A 33 48.82 6.13 12.92
C SER A 33 47.98 5.00 12.30
N CYS A 34 47.81 5.10 10.97
CA CYS A 34 47.70 4.03 9.96
C CYS A 34 46.44 3.13 9.96
N ALA A 35 45.85 2.71 8.85
CA ALA A 35 46.24 2.76 7.44
C ALA A 35 44.97 2.78 6.55
N ALA A 36 45.08 3.48 5.43
CA ALA A 36 44.18 3.37 4.29
C ALA A 36 44.51 2.12 3.47
N ALA A 37 43.48 1.48 2.90
CA ALA A 37 43.64 0.55 1.79
C ALA A 37 42.68 0.97 0.68
N SER A 38 43.25 1.72 -0.27
CA SER A 38 42.72 1.98 -1.60
C SER A 38 43.09 0.81 -2.52
N SER A 39 42.14 0.32 -3.33
CA SER A 39 42.47 -0.43 -4.55
C SER A 39 41.58 0.01 -5.70
N SER A 40 42.19 0.78 -6.59
CA SER A 40 41.73 1.14 -7.93
C SER A 40 42.34 0.19 -8.97
N SER A 41 41.56 -0.25 -9.94
CA SER A 41 42.00 -0.60 -11.31
C SER A 41 40.74 -0.74 -12.17
N GLU A 42 40.38 0.24 -12.99
CA GLU A 42 40.79 0.41 -14.39
C GLU A 42 40.57 -0.81 -15.28
N GLY A 43 39.75 -0.62 -16.31
CA GLY A 43 39.43 -1.61 -17.33
C GLY A 43 38.61 -1.01 -18.47
N MET A 44 39.18 -0.04 -19.18
CA MET A 44 38.68 0.49 -20.46
C MET A 44 38.74 -0.58 -21.55
N GLY A 45 37.59 -1.04 -22.03
CA GLY A 45 37.44 -1.88 -23.22
C GLY A 45 36.73 -1.14 -24.33
N LYS A 46 37.45 -0.85 -25.42
CA LYS A 46 37.05 -0.06 -26.58
C LYS A 46 36.00 -0.75 -27.46
N ALA A 47 35.23 0.10 -28.12
CA ALA A 47 34.28 -0.20 -29.18
C ALA A 47 34.89 -0.94 -30.39
N THR A 48 34.09 -1.79 -31.03
CA THR A 48 34.23 -2.17 -32.43
C THR A 48 32.87 -2.20 -33.10
N LEU A 49 32.64 -1.19 -33.96
CA LEU A 49 31.65 -1.23 -35.04
C LEU A 49 32.02 -2.34 -36.03
N ARG A 50 31.04 -3.15 -36.43
CA ARG A 50 31.06 -3.80 -37.75
C ARG A 50 29.69 -3.69 -38.40
N GLN A 51 29.66 -2.94 -39.50
CA GLN A 51 28.62 -2.94 -40.52
C GLN A 51 28.55 -4.32 -41.19
N ALA A 52 27.34 -4.74 -41.54
CA ALA A 52 27.11 -5.51 -42.76
C ALA A 52 25.72 -5.15 -43.30
N ALA A 53 25.73 -4.58 -44.50
CA ALA A 53 24.55 -4.32 -45.31
C ALA A 53 24.01 -5.63 -45.90
N ALA A 54 22.69 -5.75 -46.00
CA ALA A 54 22.05 -6.66 -46.94
C ALA A 54 20.78 -5.98 -47.46
N ALA A 55 20.91 -5.34 -48.62
CA ALA A 55 19.80 -5.00 -49.47
C ALA A 55 19.43 -6.25 -50.28
N ALA A 56 18.19 -6.73 -50.16
CA ALA A 56 17.62 -7.70 -51.07
C ALA A 56 16.27 -7.16 -51.55
N LEU A 57 16.28 -6.68 -52.79
CA LEU A 57 15.10 -6.46 -53.61
C LEU A 57 14.41 -7.81 -53.84
N LEU A 58 13.11 -7.90 -53.53
CA LEU A 58 12.25 -8.95 -54.04
C LEU A 58 11.07 -8.33 -54.79
N ALA A 59 10.97 -8.77 -56.03
CA ALA A 59 10.09 -8.27 -57.07
C ALA A 59 8.62 -8.60 -56.80
N VAL A 60 7.78 -7.67 -57.25
CA VAL A 60 6.32 -7.71 -57.27
C VAL A 60 5.83 -8.77 -58.26
N ALA A 61 4.94 -9.65 -57.83
CA ALA A 61 4.02 -10.38 -58.70
C ALA A 61 2.59 -10.00 -58.31
N ALA A 62 2.00 -9.06 -59.04
CA ALA A 62 0.60 -8.69 -58.90
C ALA A 62 -0.25 -9.75 -59.63
N VAL A 63 -0.96 -10.57 -58.85
CA VAL A 63 -2.01 -11.45 -59.39
C VAL A 63 -3.32 -10.69 -59.35
N SER A 64 -3.86 -10.38 -60.53
CA SER A 64 -5.16 -9.74 -60.70
C SER A 64 -6.28 -10.74 -60.38
N PHE A 65 -6.88 -10.62 -59.20
CA PHE A 65 -8.14 -11.30 -58.86
C PHE A 65 -9.31 -10.43 -59.31
N GLN A 66 -10.21 -10.99 -60.13
CA GLN A 66 -11.51 -10.37 -60.42
C GLN A 66 -12.44 -10.54 -59.21
N PRO A 67 -13.15 -9.49 -58.77
CA PRO A 67 -14.15 -9.62 -57.74
C PRO A 67 -15.42 -10.27 -58.32
N VAL A 68 -15.86 -11.37 -57.70
CA VAL A 68 -17.20 -11.92 -57.88
C VAL A 68 -18.14 -11.08 -57.02
N GLU A 69 -19.08 -10.36 -57.64
CA GLU A 69 -20.14 -9.63 -56.95
C GLU A 69 -21.08 -10.60 -56.22
N ALA A 70 -20.77 -10.86 -54.94
CA ALA A 70 -21.70 -11.47 -54.02
C ALA A 70 -22.74 -10.41 -53.62
N ARG A 71 -24.00 -10.60 -54.06
CA ARG A 71 -25.16 -9.87 -53.55
C ARG A 71 -25.27 -10.14 -52.03
N ALA A 72 -24.79 -9.19 -51.24
CA ALA A 72 -24.95 -9.17 -49.80
C ALA A 72 -26.44 -8.93 -49.48
N ALA A 73 -27.09 -9.95 -48.93
CA ALA A 73 -28.35 -9.78 -48.22
C ALA A 73 -28.10 -8.83 -47.05
N ALA A 74 -28.88 -7.75 -46.97
CA ALA A 74 -28.79 -6.75 -45.92
C ALA A 74 -29.16 -7.37 -44.57
N THR A 75 -28.16 -7.72 -43.77
CA THR A 75 -28.31 -8.05 -42.35
C THR A 75 -28.69 -6.77 -41.59
N PRO A 76 -29.76 -6.76 -40.78
CA PRO A 76 -30.10 -5.61 -39.96
C PRO A 76 -28.95 -5.29 -38.98
N PRO A 77 -28.68 -4.00 -38.71
CA PRO A 77 -27.60 -3.60 -37.82
C PRO A 77 -27.88 -4.13 -36.41
N GLN A 78 -27.11 -5.14 -36.00
CA GLN A 78 -27.03 -5.53 -34.61
C GLN A 78 -26.42 -4.36 -33.84
N THR A 79 -27.26 -3.69 -33.04
CA THR A 79 -26.81 -2.73 -32.04
C THR A 79 -25.99 -3.51 -31.02
N GLN A 80 -24.67 -3.49 -31.19
CA GLN A 80 -23.74 -3.97 -30.18
C GLN A 80 -23.85 -2.99 -29.02
N ALA A 81 -24.57 -3.40 -27.97
CA ALA A 81 -24.45 -2.79 -26.66
C ALA A 81 -22.98 -2.96 -26.26
N SER A 82 -22.21 -1.88 -26.38
CA SER A 82 -20.87 -1.83 -25.85
C SER A 82 -20.99 -1.91 -24.34
N THR A 83 -20.64 -3.07 -23.78
CA THR A 83 -20.37 -3.21 -22.36
C THR A 83 -19.11 -2.38 -22.08
N GLN A 84 -19.28 -1.07 -21.91
CA GLN A 84 -18.18 -0.21 -21.50
C GLN A 84 -17.76 -0.70 -20.11
N SER A 85 -16.54 -1.23 -20.04
CA SER A 85 -15.91 -1.55 -18.77
C SER A 85 -15.83 -0.27 -17.97
N GLU A 86 -16.54 -0.22 -16.84
CA GLU A 86 -16.51 0.90 -15.91
C GLU A 86 -15.05 1.22 -15.55
N GLU A 87 -14.63 2.47 -15.71
CA GLU A 87 -13.29 2.91 -15.32
C GLU A 87 -13.14 2.77 -13.80
N VAL A 88 -12.05 2.17 -13.35
CA VAL A 88 -11.78 1.91 -11.94
C VAL A 88 -10.42 2.49 -11.56
N THR A 89 -10.41 3.39 -10.58
CA THR A 89 -9.20 3.97 -10.01
C THR A 89 -9.06 3.53 -8.54
N PRO A 90 -8.10 2.66 -8.19
CA PRO A 90 -7.88 2.29 -6.80
C PRO A 90 -7.17 3.42 -6.04
N VAL A 91 -7.64 3.70 -4.82
CA VAL A 91 -7.00 4.61 -3.87
C VAL A 91 -6.97 3.95 -2.50
N TRP A 92 -6.05 4.37 -1.63
CA TRP A 92 -5.94 3.76 -0.30
C TRP A 92 -5.66 4.77 0.80
N PHE A 93 -6.12 4.44 2.01
CA PHE A 93 -6.11 5.32 3.18
C PHE A 93 -5.60 4.57 4.40
N GLY A 94 -4.66 5.15 5.15
CA GLY A 94 -4.11 4.61 6.40
C GLY A 94 -4.01 5.69 7.47
N ASN A 95 -4.33 5.33 8.72
CA ASN A 95 -4.28 6.19 9.91
C ASN A 95 -4.45 5.37 11.20
N GLY A 96 -3.72 4.27 11.32
CA GLY A 96 -3.79 3.31 12.43
C GLY A 96 -4.28 1.94 12.01
N CYS A 97 -4.73 1.13 12.98
CA CYS A 97 -5.26 -0.21 12.73
C CYS A 97 -6.36 -0.20 11.67
N PHE A 98 -6.15 -0.97 10.60
CA PHE A 98 -7.07 -1.01 9.46
C PHE A 98 -8.42 -1.71 9.74
N TRP A 99 -8.59 -2.41 10.87
CA TRP A 99 -9.80 -3.21 11.14
C TRP A 99 -11.04 -2.33 11.31
N GLY A 100 -10.93 -1.31 12.17
CA GLY A 100 -11.99 -0.32 12.33
C GLY A 100 -12.19 0.51 11.06
N ARG A 101 -11.07 0.85 10.40
CA ARG A 101 -11.08 1.70 9.20
C ARG A 101 -11.80 1.04 8.03
N GLN A 102 -11.60 -0.26 7.81
CA GLN A 102 -12.30 -0.97 6.74
C GLN A 102 -13.81 -0.89 6.92
N LYS A 103 -14.31 -0.99 8.15
CA LYS A 103 -15.74 -0.85 8.42
C LYS A 103 -16.27 0.53 8.04
N ASP A 104 -15.55 1.59 8.40
CA ASP A 104 -15.92 2.97 8.08
C ASP A 104 -15.99 3.19 6.55
N PHE A 105 -15.01 2.64 5.80
CA PHE A 105 -15.00 2.71 4.34
C PHE A 105 -16.08 1.86 3.69
N VAL A 106 -16.38 0.66 4.21
CA VAL A 106 -17.51 -0.16 3.72
C VAL A 106 -18.84 0.54 3.94
N ASP A 107 -19.02 1.25 5.06
CA ASP A 107 -20.24 2.02 5.30
C ASP A 107 -20.37 3.20 4.33
N THR A 108 -19.24 3.81 3.96
CA THR A 108 -19.17 4.84 2.91
C THR A 108 -19.56 4.26 1.56
N GLU A 109 -19.05 3.08 1.21
CA GLU A 109 -19.46 2.38 -0.01
C GLU A 109 -20.97 2.09 -0.03
N LYS A 110 -21.52 1.65 1.11
CA LYS A 110 -22.97 1.41 1.24
C LYS A 110 -23.79 2.68 1.09
N SER A 111 -23.31 3.83 1.59
CA SER A 111 -23.99 5.12 1.40
C SER A 111 -23.95 5.61 -0.05
N LEU A 112 -22.93 5.19 -0.81
CA LEU A 112 -22.85 5.33 -2.27
C LEU A 112 -23.73 4.31 -3.02
N GLY A 113 -24.50 3.49 -2.32
CA GLY A 113 -25.38 2.47 -2.90
C GLY A 113 -24.72 1.13 -3.23
N ARG A 114 -23.41 0.96 -2.93
CA ARG A 114 -22.70 -0.31 -3.19
C ARG A 114 -23.14 -1.38 -2.20
N LYS A 115 -23.34 -2.60 -2.70
CA LYS A 115 -23.77 -3.77 -1.91
C LYS A 115 -23.13 -5.03 -2.48
N GLY A 116 -22.94 -6.04 -1.62
CA GLY A 116 -22.44 -7.34 -2.03
C GLY A 116 -21.13 -7.25 -2.80
N GLU A 117 -21.10 -7.75 -4.03
CA GLU A 117 -19.91 -7.77 -4.88
C GLU A 117 -19.41 -6.38 -5.31
N ASN A 118 -20.25 -5.35 -5.21
CA ASN A 118 -19.88 -3.99 -5.58
C ASN A 118 -19.11 -3.24 -4.49
N VAL A 119 -19.04 -3.79 -3.27
CA VAL A 119 -18.18 -3.29 -2.18
C VAL A 119 -16.73 -3.70 -2.48
N SER A 120 -15.85 -2.71 -2.58
CA SER A 120 -14.46 -2.86 -3.01
C SER A 120 -13.45 -2.77 -1.86
N ALA A 121 -13.86 -2.28 -0.69
CA ALA A 121 -12.96 -2.02 0.44
C ALA A 121 -12.25 -3.29 0.93
N VAL A 122 -10.92 -3.30 0.84
CA VAL A 122 -10.03 -4.36 1.35
C VAL A 122 -8.90 -3.78 2.17
N VAL A 123 -8.45 -4.50 3.20
CA VAL A 123 -7.29 -4.11 3.99
C VAL A 123 -5.99 -4.62 3.38
N GLY A 124 -4.90 -3.89 3.59
CA GLY A 124 -3.59 -4.25 3.06
C GLY A 124 -2.46 -3.38 3.60
N TYR A 125 -1.32 -3.50 2.94
CA TYR A 125 -0.07 -2.86 3.28
C TYR A 125 0.45 -2.04 2.09
N ALA A 126 0.66 -0.74 2.28
CA ALA A 126 1.11 0.15 1.21
C ALA A 126 2.04 1.26 1.73
N GLY A 127 2.63 2.04 0.83
CA GLY A 127 3.51 3.17 1.18
C GLY A 127 4.92 2.80 1.64
N GLY A 128 5.36 1.56 1.41
CA GLY A 128 6.74 1.14 1.56
C GLY A 128 7.44 1.16 0.18
N PRO A 129 8.72 1.56 0.10
CA PRO A 129 9.43 1.59 -1.18
C PRO A 129 10.01 0.22 -1.57
N LYS A 130 10.06 -0.72 -0.63
CA LYS A 130 10.67 -2.03 -0.87
C LYS A 130 9.67 -2.95 -1.55
N GLN A 131 9.97 -3.33 -2.80
CA GLN A 131 9.25 -4.41 -3.45
C GLN A 131 9.68 -5.74 -2.85
N ALA A 132 8.71 -6.53 -2.42
CA ALA A 132 8.92 -7.88 -1.95
C ALA A 132 8.03 -8.84 -2.72
N LYS A 133 8.47 -10.09 -2.86
CA LYS A 133 7.65 -11.15 -3.47
C LYS A 133 6.35 -11.39 -2.69
N ARG A 134 6.38 -11.14 -1.38
CA ARG A 134 5.25 -11.23 -0.45
C ARG A 134 5.40 -10.15 0.62
N VAL A 135 4.26 -9.58 1.01
CA VAL A 135 4.15 -8.63 2.12
C VAL A 135 3.14 -9.22 3.09
N CYS A 136 3.62 -9.58 4.27
CA CYS A 136 2.89 -10.35 5.27
C CYS A 136 2.79 -9.56 6.57
N TYR A 137 1.82 -9.95 7.39
CA TYR A 137 1.74 -9.54 8.78
C TYR A 137 2.92 -10.10 9.60
N TYR A 138 2.97 -9.83 10.90
CA TYR A 138 4.07 -10.23 11.80
C TYR A 138 4.32 -11.75 11.89
N THR A 139 3.42 -12.58 11.38
CA THR A 139 3.61 -14.04 11.26
C THR A 139 4.35 -14.46 10.00
N GLY A 140 4.71 -13.52 9.12
CA GLY A 140 5.47 -13.77 7.91
C GLY A 140 6.91 -14.23 8.16
N LEU A 141 7.54 -14.70 7.09
CA LEU A 141 8.97 -15.01 7.11
C LEU A 141 9.80 -13.71 7.21
N PRO A 142 11.03 -13.77 7.75
CA PRO A 142 11.94 -12.62 7.73
C PRO A 142 12.08 -12.03 6.32
N GLY A 143 12.03 -10.70 6.22
CA GLY A 143 12.05 -9.99 4.93
C GLY A 143 10.71 -9.93 4.19
N SER A 144 9.64 -10.51 4.74
CA SER A 144 8.27 -10.33 4.23
C SER A 144 7.38 -9.49 5.15
N ILE A 145 7.81 -9.18 6.37
CA ILE A 145 7.02 -8.41 7.33
C ILE A 145 6.83 -6.99 6.81
N TYR A 146 5.57 -6.55 6.70
CA TYR A 146 5.21 -5.30 6.05
C TYR A 146 5.88 -4.07 6.67
N GLU A 147 6.01 -4.04 8.00
CA GLU A 147 6.65 -2.95 8.73
C GLU A 147 8.14 -2.84 8.39
N ASP A 148 8.87 -3.97 8.31
CA ASP A 148 10.28 -4.01 7.89
C ASP A 148 10.48 -3.54 6.44
N LEU A 149 9.43 -3.72 5.63
CA LEU A 149 9.36 -3.27 4.25
C LEU A 149 8.96 -1.79 4.12
N GLY A 150 8.60 -1.14 5.22
CA GLY A 150 8.23 0.28 5.28
C GLY A 150 6.75 0.55 4.96
N HIS A 151 5.93 -0.49 4.81
CA HIS A 151 4.51 -0.31 4.57
C HIS A 151 3.78 0.14 5.85
N ALA A 152 2.67 0.85 5.64
CA ALA A 152 1.67 1.10 6.67
C ALA A 152 0.43 0.23 6.41
N GLU A 153 -0.35 0.01 7.46
CA GLU A 153 -1.70 -0.53 7.35
C GLU A 153 -2.63 0.46 6.64
N VAL A 154 -3.33 -0.03 5.62
CA VAL A 154 -4.22 0.78 4.78
C VAL A 154 -5.48 0.03 4.40
N VAL A 155 -6.50 0.78 3.99
CA VAL A 155 -7.70 0.28 3.31
C VAL A 155 -7.69 0.79 1.88
N GLN A 156 -7.73 -0.10 0.89
CA GLN A 156 -7.94 0.26 -0.51
C GLN A 156 -9.43 0.23 -0.84
N VAL A 157 -9.89 1.23 -1.57
CA VAL A 157 -11.22 1.32 -2.18
C VAL A 157 -11.10 1.66 -3.66
N ASP A 158 -12.09 1.28 -4.44
CA ASP A 158 -12.17 1.59 -5.86
C ASP A 158 -13.02 2.85 -6.07
N LEU A 159 -12.50 3.85 -6.77
CA LEU A 159 -13.29 4.92 -7.38
C LEU A 159 -13.78 4.41 -8.74
N LYS A 160 -15.05 4.61 -9.06
CA LYS A 160 -15.69 3.99 -10.22
C LYS A 160 -16.37 5.03 -11.12
N GLY A 161 -16.30 4.81 -12.43
CA GLY A 161 -16.88 5.70 -13.44
C GLY A 161 -15.88 6.76 -13.91
N ASP A 162 -16.39 7.71 -14.69
CA ASP A 162 -15.60 8.81 -15.25
C ASP A 162 -14.95 9.71 -14.17
N SER A 163 -14.19 10.72 -14.61
CA SER A 163 -13.46 11.63 -13.73
C SER A 163 -14.37 12.36 -12.73
N GLU A 164 -15.56 12.79 -13.15
CA GLU A 164 -16.50 13.48 -12.26
C GLU A 164 -17.02 12.54 -11.17
N ASN A 165 -17.46 11.32 -11.55
CA ASN A 165 -17.92 10.31 -10.61
C ASN A 165 -16.81 9.88 -9.65
N SER A 166 -15.59 9.72 -10.15
CA SER A 166 -14.42 9.34 -9.36
C SER A 166 -14.03 10.43 -8.37
N GLU A 167 -14.04 11.71 -8.77
CA GLU A 167 -13.81 12.84 -7.85
C GLU A 167 -14.88 12.95 -6.77
N ASP A 168 -16.15 12.73 -7.14
CA ASP A 168 -17.26 12.72 -6.20
C ASP A 168 -17.09 11.61 -5.16
N GLN A 169 -16.76 10.40 -5.59
CA GLN A 169 -16.48 9.30 -4.68
C GLN A 169 -15.26 9.58 -3.81
N MET A 170 -14.21 10.18 -4.37
CA MET A 170 -13.04 10.62 -3.63
C MET A 170 -13.41 11.63 -2.53
N ARG A 171 -14.33 12.56 -2.79
CA ARG A 171 -14.86 13.48 -1.75
C ARG A 171 -15.48 12.69 -0.59
N ARG A 172 -16.36 11.71 -0.85
CA ARG A 172 -17.00 10.91 0.21
C ARG A 172 -15.98 10.13 1.05
N PHE A 173 -14.98 9.52 0.40
CA PHE A 173 -13.94 8.76 1.10
C PHE A 173 -12.98 9.65 1.88
N ALA A 174 -12.57 10.79 1.33
CA ALA A 174 -11.72 11.76 2.02
C ALA A 174 -12.43 12.36 3.24
N THR A 175 -13.72 12.68 3.15
CA THR A 175 -14.54 13.11 4.31
C THR A 175 -14.54 12.05 5.41
N THR A 176 -14.70 10.78 5.04
CA THR A 176 -14.64 9.67 5.98
C THR A 176 -13.27 9.56 6.65
N TYR A 177 -12.20 9.65 5.85
CA TYR A 177 -10.83 9.60 6.34
C TYR A 177 -10.53 10.70 7.35
N PHE A 178 -10.78 11.96 6.99
CA PHE A 178 -10.51 13.10 7.89
C PHE A 178 -11.43 13.09 9.13
N GLY A 179 -12.65 12.56 9.01
CA GLY A 179 -13.56 12.37 10.14
C GLY A 179 -13.12 11.33 11.18
N GLN A 180 -12.11 10.49 10.89
CA GLN A 180 -11.60 9.48 11.83
C GLN A 180 -10.59 10.05 12.86
N PHE A 181 -10.17 11.30 12.66
CA PHE A 181 -9.23 11.98 13.54
C PHE A 181 -9.95 12.74 14.67
N LYS A 182 -9.26 12.84 15.80
CA LYS A 182 -9.70 13.60 16.98
C LYS A 182 -8.80 14.79 17.19
N LYS A 183 -9.40 15.93 17.53
CA LYS A 183 -8.67 17.15 17.86
C LYS A 183 -8.00 17.00 19.22
N THR A 184 -6.71 17.32 19.28
CA THR A 184 -5.90 17.37 20.50
C THR A 184 -5.21 18.74 20.60
N PRO A 185 -4.60 19.10 21.75
CA PRO A 185 -3.79 20.31 21.85
C PRO A 185 -2.60 20.37 20.86
N LYS A 186 -2.15 19.22 20.35
CA LYS A 186 -1.02 19.12 19.41
C LYS A 186 -1.47 19.05 17.93
N GLY A 187 -2.78 19.13 17.67
CA GLY A 187 -3.38 18.97 16.34
C GLY A 187 -4.23 17.71 16.24
N MET A 188 -4.42 17.21 15.02
CA MET A 188 -5.24 16.03 14.77
C MET A 188 -4.46 14.74 15.06
N GLN A 189 -5.04 13.87 15.89
CA GLN A 189 -4.51 12.57 16.23
C GLN A 189 -5.54 11.49 15.94
N ARG A 190 -5.09 10.29 15.53
CA ARG A 190 -5.99 9.16 15.35
C ARG A 190 -6.67 8.75 16.67
N SER A 191 -7.77 8.04 16.55
CA SER A 191 -8.59 7.63 17.69
C SER A 191 -7.97 6.54 18.57
N ASP A 192 -6.98 5.80 18.08
CA ASP A 192 -6.35 4.68 18.77
C ASP A 192 -4.87 4.96 19.09
N PRO A 193 -4.51 5.21 20.36
CA PRO A 193 -3.13 5.46 20.76
C PRO A 193 -2.32 4.18 21.01
N GLN A 194 -2.91 2.98 21.00
CA GLN A 194 -2.21 1.74 21.34
C GLN A 194 -1.27 1.30 20.22
N ASP A 195 -1.74 1.43 18.98
CA ASP A 195 -0.94 1.18 17.78
C ASP A 195 -0.19 2.44 17.41
N ALA A 196 1.15 2.41 17.47
CA ALA A 196 2.01 3.55 17.23
C ALA A 196 3.25 3.18 16.41
N GLY A 197 3.79 4.18 15.72
CA GLY A 197 4.97 4.02 14.88
C GLY A 197 4.66 3.97 13.39
N PRO A 198 5.69 3.80 12.55
CA PRO A 198 5.61 4.03 11.12
C PRO A 198 4.67 3.08 10.37
N ALA A 199 4.40 1.90 10.92
CA ALA A 199 3.41 0.94 10.42
C ALA A 199 1.96 1.46 10.51
N TYR A 200 1.71 2.45 11.35
CA TYR A 200 0.38 3.00 11.66
C TYR A 200 0.25 4.47 11.29
N ARG A 201 1.24 5.03 10.59
CA ARG A 201 1.29 6.44 10.20
C ARG A 201 0.16 6.82 9.26
N ASN A 202 -0.16 8.11 9.21
CA ASN A 202 -1.23 8.62 8.37
C ASN A 202 -0.77 8.72 6.91
N VAL A 203 -1.35 7.93 6.02
CA VAL A 203 -1.01 7.90 4.59
C VAL A 203 -2.27 7.94 3.73
N VAL A 204 -2.18 8.55 2.56
CA VAL A 204 -3.19 8.42 1.49
C VAL A 204 -2.48 8.21 0.17
N GLY A 205 -2.81 7.12 -0.52
CA GLY A 205 -2.30 6.83 -1.85
C GLY A 205 -3.30 7.20 -2.93
N VAL A 206 -2.87 8.06 -3.85
CA VAL A 206 -3.62 8.46 -5.03
C VAL A 206 -2.70 8.47 -6.26
N PRO A 207 -3.23 8.22 -7.48
CA PRO A 207 -2.43 8.30 -8.70
C PRO A 207 -1.77 9.67 -8.85
N GLY A 208 -0.47 9.69 -9.16
CA GLY A 208 0.35 10.90 -9.25
C GLY A 208 0.65 11.60 -7.91
N GLY A 209 0.23 11.06 -6.76
CA GLY A 209 0.50 11.63 -5.44
C GLY A 209 0.02 13.08 -5.30
N ILE A 210 0.85 13.97 -4.76
CA ILE A 210 0.53 15.40 -4.62
C ILE A 210 0.42 16.14 -5.97
N HIS A 211 0.86 15.53 -7.06
CA HIS A 211 0.80 16.11 -8.40
C HIS A 211 -0.37 15.57 -9.22
N GLY A 212 -1.12 14.62 -8.66
CA GLY A 212 -2.26 13.99 -9.29
C GLY A 212 -3.56 14.82 -9.21
N PRO A 213 -4.55 14.53 -10.06
CA PRO A 213 -5.82 15.26 -10.07
C PRO A 213 -6.61 15.11 -8.76
N LEU A 214 -6.54 13.94 -8.13
CA LEU A 214 -7.28 13.65 -6.89
C LEU A 214 -6.71 14.36 -5.66
N PHE A 215 -5.48 14.89 -5.72
CA PHE A 215 -4.88 15.60 -4.58
C PHE A 215 -5.66 16.87 -4.22
N LYS A 216 -6.19 17.61 -5.20
CA LYS A 216 -7.01 18.80 -4.95
C LYS A 216 -8.28 18.47 -4.18
N VAL A 217 -8.87 17.29 -4.44
CA VAL A 217 -10.03 16.81 -3.70
C VAL A 217 -9.67 16.53 -2.25
N LEU A 218 -8.51 15.90 -2.01
CA LEU A 218 -7.98 15.67 -0.66
C LEU A 218 -7.73 16.97 0.10
N GLU A 219 -7.09 17.95 -0.53
CA GLU A 219 -6.87 19.27 0.07
C GLU A 219 -8.19 19.94 0.46
N ALA A 220 -9.18 19.91 -0.42
CA ALA A 220 -10.48 20.50 -0.15
C ALA A 220 -11.25 19.81 1.01
N GLN A 221 -11.06 18.49 1.20
CA GLN A 221 -11.70 17.75 2.30
C GLN A 221 -10.88 17.75 3.59
N ASN A 222 -9.65 18.27 3.59
CA ASN A 222 -8.81 18.42 4.77
C ASN A 222 -9.27 19.61 5.64
N VAL A 223 -10.49 19.49 6.18
CA VAL A 223 -11.16 20.50 7.03
C VAL A 223 -10.45 20.76 8.37
N HIS A 224 -9.41 19.97 8.67
CA HIS A 224 -8.66 20.06 9.90
C HIS A 224 -7.30 20.75 9.77
N ASN A 225 -6.96 21.25 8.58
CA ASN A 225 -5.65 21.87 8.32
C ASN A 225 -4.49 20.96 8.73
N MET A 226 -4.62 19.65 8.50
CA MET A 226 -3.51 18.73 8.66
C MET A 226 -2.46 19.04 7.59
N GLN A 227 -1.19 18.84 7.91
CA GLN A 227 -0.12 19.02 6.94
C GLN A 227 -0.13 17.84 5.96
N LEU A 228 -0.50 18.10 4.71
CA LEU A 228 -0.40 17.12 3.63
C LEU A 228 0.99 17.26 3.01
N ILE A 229 1.82 16.22 3.13
CA ILE A 229 3.19 16.24 2.60
C ILE A 229 3.40 15.09 1.63
N GLU A 230 4.24 15.30 0.63
CA GLU A 230 4.62 14.23 -0.28
C GLU A 230 5.35 13.11 0.49
N GLY A 231 4.90 11.88 0.31
CA GLY A 231 5.56 10.70 0.83
C GLY A 231 6.45 10.03 -0.21
N GLN A 232 7.64 9.65 0.22
CA GLN A 232 8.66 8.95 -0.57
C GLN A 232 8.74 7.45 -0.24
N GLY A 233 7.94 7.01 0.73
CA GLY A 233 7.93 5.66 1.25
C GLY A 233 8.85 5.54 2.46
N ASN A 234 8.38 4.86 3.50
CA ASN A 234 9.16 4.75 4.73
C ASN A 234 10.40 3.87 4.54
N THR A 235 11.55 4.39 4.92
CA THR A 235 12.83 3.66 4.99
C THR A 235 13.39 3.78 6.40
N TYR A 236 14.23 2.82 6.80
CA TYR A 236 14.88 2.85 8.10
C TYR A 236 16.36 3.15 7.95
N GLN A 237 16.82 4.20 8.60
CA GLN A 237 18.24 4.53 8.73
C GLN A 237 18.65 4.41 10.19
N ARG A 238 19.55 3.48 10.49
CA ARG A 238 20.00 3.19 11.87
C ARG A 238 18.82 3.01 12.84
N GLY A 239 17.80 2.27 12.39
CA GLY A 239 16.58 1.99 13.17
C GLY A 239 15.59 3.14 13.28
N ARG A 240 15.83 4.28 12.62
CA ARG A 240 14.88 5.42 12.62
C ARG A 240 14.09 5.46 11.31
N PRO A 241 12.75 5.53 11.35
CA PRO A 241 11.93 5.68 10.15
C PRO A 241 12.12 7.07 9.52
N SER A 242 12.08 7.14 8.19
CA SER A 242 12.04 8.41 7.44
C SER A 242 10.65 9.03 7.43
N GLU A 243 9.61 8.18 7.47
CA GLU A 243 8.21 8.58 7.61
C GLU A 243 7.64 7.90 8.84
N ASP A 244 7.23 8.70 9.81
CA ASP A 244 6.77 8.20 11.11
C ASP A 244 5.35 8.68 11.38
N ASP A 245 4.75 8.13 12.42
CA ASP A 245 3.42 8.48 12.88
C ASP A 245 3.39 9.85 13.57
N LYS A 246 3.46 10.90 12.75
CA LYS A 246 3.46 12.29 13.19
C LYS A 246 2.05 12.82 13.37
N VAL A 247 1.83 13.46 14.52
CA VAL A 247 0.58 14.19 14.81
C VAL A 247 0.37 15.29 13.77
N ASN A 248 -0.88 15.44 13.31
CA ASN A 248 -1.30 16.47 12.37
C ASN A 248 -0.61 16.43 10.98
N VAL A 249 0.00 15.30 10.60
CA VAL A 249 0.65 15.11 9.30
C VAL A 249 0.00 13.94 8.59
N VAL A 250 -0.20 14.06 7.28
CA VAL A 250 -0.62 12.99 6.37
C VAL A 250 0.36 12.94 5.21
N TYR A 251 0.92 11.75 4.97
CA TYR A 251 1.79 11.50 3.82
C TYR A 251 0.95 11.14 2.60
N ILE A 252 1.08 11.91 1.54
CA ILE A 252 0.40 11.69 0.26
C ILE A 252 1.35 10.94 -0.66
N MET A 253 0.97 9.72 -0.97
CA MET A 253 1.80 8.72 -1.64
C MET A 253 1.36 8.63 -3.10
N ASP A 254 2.33 8.54 -4.00
CA ASP A 254 2.07 8.27 -5.41
C ASP A 254 1.77 6.77 -5.61
N SER A 255 0.49 6.44 -5.77
CA SER A 255 0.06 5.04 -5.92
C SER A 255 0.45 4.42 -7.26
N ASP A 256 0.86 5.23 -8.25
CA ASP A 256 1.38 4.69 -9.52
C ASP A 256 2.82 4.17 -9.35
N LYS A 257 3.52 4.65 -8.31
CA LYS A 257 4.88 4.23 -7.97
C LYS A 257 4.93 3.23 -6.81
N MET A 258 3.93 3.23 -5.94
CA MET A 258 3.90 2.42 -4.72
C MET A 258 2.78 1.39 -4.78
N SER A 259 3.14 0.13 -4.62
CA SER A 259 2.17 -0.96 -4.65
C SER A 259 1.32 -1.03 -3.37
N PHE A 260 0.06 -1.41 -3.56
CA PHE A 260 -0.79 -1.96 -2.53
C PHE A 260 -0.60 -3.48 -2.48
N ASN A 261 -0.46 -4.02 -1.27
CA ASN A 261 -0.35 -5.46 -1.04
C ASN A 261 -1.51 -5.91 -0.17
N LEU A 262 -2.36 -6.79 -0.69
CA LEU A 262 -3.52 -7.31 0.04
C LEU A 262 -3.07 -8.01 1.34
N ALA A 263 -3.71 -7.69 2.46
CA ALA A 263 -3.48 -8.39 3.72
C ALA A 263 -4.21 -9.74 3.76
N GLU A 264 -3.75 -10.62 4.63
CA GLU A 264 -4.24 -11.97 4.81
C GLU A 264 -5.76 -12.04 5.05
N SER A 265 -6.38 -13.15 4.65
CA SER A 265 -7.84 -13.29 4.66
C SER A 265 -8.43 -13.14 6.07
N TYR A 266 -7.68 -13.46 7.13
CA TYR A 266 -8.12 -13.25 8.51
C TYR A 266 -8.23 -11.77 8.93
N HIS A 267 -7.43 -10.84 8.38
CA HIS A 267 -7.58 -9.41 8.66
C HIS A 267 -8.81 -8.78 7.99
N GLN A 268 -9.30 -9.41 6.94
CA GLN A 268 -10.41 -8.87 6.15
C GLN A 268 -11.75 -9.00 6.89
N PHE A 269 -12.49 -7.90 6.92
CA PHE A 269 -13.80 -7.76 7.55
C PHE A 269 -13.79 -8.16 9.02
N HIS A 270 -12.72 -7.80 9.73
CA HIS A 270 -12.54 -8.12 11.15
C HIS A 270 -13.33 -7.17 12.06
N ASN A 271 -13.58 -7.57 13.30
CA ASN A 271 -14.11 -6.67 14.33
C ASN A 271 -13.12 -5.54 14.62
N GLY A 272 -13.64 -4.39 15.05
CA GLY A 272 -12.80 -3.33 15.59
C GLY A 272 -12.26 -3.71 16.97
N ILE A 273 -11.14 -3.09 17.37
CA ILE A 273 -10.59 -3.25 18.71
C ILE A 273 -11.66 -2.83 19.74
N GLY A 274 -12.06 -3.78 20.59
CA GLY A 274 -13.09 -3.58 21.61
C GLY A 274 -14.51 -3.33 21.08
N LYS A 275 -14.77 -3.48 19.77
CA LYS A 275 -16.08 -3.22 19.16
C LYS A 275 -16.50 -4.35 18.22
N PRO A 276 -17.50 -5.17 18.60
CA PRO A 276 -18.06 -6.14 17.66
C PRO A 276 -18.81 -5.42 16.54
N PHE A 277 -18.66 -5.92 15.32
CA PHE A 277 -19.41 -5.48 14.16
C PHE A 277 -20.48 -6.50 13.78
N PRO A 278 -21.56 -6.08 13.09
CA PRO A 278 -22.62 -6.97 12.67
C PRO A 278 -22.11 -8.13 11.79
N SER A 279 -22.79 -9.28 11.87
CA SER A 279 -22.37 -10.50 11.16
C SER A 279 -22.51 -10.42 9.64
N ASP A 280 -23.41 -9.56 9.13
CA ASP A 280 -23.54 -9.29 7.71
C ASP A 280 -22.24 -8.68 7.14
N TYR A 281 -21.50 -7.91 7.94
CA TYR A 281 -20.17 -7.40 7.62
C TYR A 281 -19.11 -8.48 7.85
N THR A 282 -18.97 -9.00 9.08
CA THR A 282 -17.83 -9.87 9.44
C THR A 282 -17.83 -11.22 8.76
N ARG A 283 -19.02 -11.75 8.43
CA ARG A 283 -19.19 -13.02 7.72
C ARG A 283 -19.77 -12.81 6.32
N GLY A 284 -20.90 -12.12 6.20
CA GLY A 284 -21.61 -11.99 4.91
C GLY A 284 -20.75 -11.35 3.82
N GLN A 285 -20.29 -10.13 4.05
CA GLN A 285 -19.48 -9.38 3.10
C GLN A 285 -18.11 -10.06 2.86
N LYS A 286 -17.51 -10.66 3.90
CA LYS A 286 -16.29 -11.46 3.76
C LYS A 286 -16.45 -12.64 2.81
N GLN A 287 -17.55 -13.39 2.92
CA GLN A 287 -17.82 -14.52 2.02
C GLN A 287 -18.05 -14.06 0.59
N ILE A 288 -18.73 -12.93 0.39
CA ILE A 288 -18.92 -12.36 -0.95
C ILE A 288 -17.58 -11.97 -1.55
N ALA A 289 -16.75 -11.23 -0.82
CA ALA A 289 -15.43 -10.81 -1.29
C ALA A 289 -14.47 -11.99 -1.58
N LYS A 290 -14.59 -13.10 -0.83
CA LYS A 290 -13.88 -14.35 -1.16
C LYS A 290 -14.42 -14.99 -2.44
N LYS A 291 -15.74 -15.09 -2.58
CA LYS A 291 -16.39 -15.69 -3.76
C LYS A 291 -16.08 -14.92 -5.05
N THR A 292 -15.96 -13.60 -4.98
CA THR A 292 -15.62 -12.75 -6.14
C THR A 292 -14.12 -12.64 -6.41
N GLY A 293 -13.28 -13.29 -5.59
CA GLY A 293 -11.82 -13.24 -5.73
C GLY A 293 -11.16 -11.94 -5.25
N ARG A 294 -11.96 -10.98 -4.75
CA ARG A 294 -11.44 -9.73 -4.16
C ARG A 294 -10.56 -10.00 -2.94
N ILE A 295 -10.85 -11.06 -2.20
CA ILE A 295 -9.96 -11.66 -1.20
C ILE A 295 -9.53 -13.03 -1.69
N HIS A 296 -8.22 -13.25 -1.72
CA HIS A 296 -7.60 -14.51 -2.10
C HIS A 296 -6.37 -14.77 -1.24
N SER A 297 -5.76 -15.95 -1.39
CA SER A 297 -4.53 -16.30 -0.69
C SER A 297 -3.39 -15.38 -1.13
N THR A 298 -2.73 -14.75 -0.17
CA THR A 298 -1.56 -13.89 -0.38
C THR A 298 -0.25 -14.69 -0.40
N GLY A 299 -0.32 -15.98 -0.06
CA GLY A 299 0.85 -16.83 0.19
C GLY A 299 1.57 -16.53 1.51
N CYS A 300 1.05 -15.63 2.34
CA CYS A 300 1.43 -15.47 3.74
C CYS A 300 0.65 -16.45 4.64
N PRO A 301 1.12 -16.74 5.85
CA PRO A 301 0.39 -17.59 6.79
C PRO A 301 -1.00 -17.01 7.12
N ASP A 302 -2.07 -17.74 6.78
CA ASP A 302 -3.45 -17.39 7.13
C ASP A 302 -3.80 -18.07 8.47
N LEU A 303 -4.23 -17.28 9.45
CA LEU A 303 -4.53 -17.75 10.80
C LEU A 303 -6.03 -18.05 10.95
N PRO A 304 -6.41 -19.10 11.73
CA PRO A 304 -7.80 -19.36 12.03
C PRO A 304 -8.31 -18.35 13.07
N PHE A 305 -9.17 -17.42 12.65
CA PHE A 305 -9.88 -16.46 13.50
C PHE A 305 -11.40 -16.56 13.29
#